data_AF-A0A0N1AJ74-F1
#
_entry.id   AF-A0A0N1AJ74-F1
#
_cell.length_a   1.000
_cell.length_b   1.000
_cell.length_c   1.000
_cell.angle_alpha   90.00
_cell.angle_beta   90.00
_cell.angle_gamma   90.00
#
_symmetry.space_group_name_H-M   'P 1'
#
loop_
_entity.id
_entity.type
_entity.pdbx_description
1 polymer ?
#
loop_
_entity_poly.entity_id
_entity_poly.type
_entity_poly.pdbx_seq_one_letter_code
_entity_poly.pdbx_strand_id
1 'polypeptide(L)'
;MGVWGLSWDALNHHVYLGFFSESPRWHLDVNAASIQSWQYPYLYWPVFRLTQLPIDGATAGAAWAIFLCCLMVPPLWVITYGLLPAQAGVWQAVWERSAACALGLLSLVVLSAIGTTANDPLSVVPLLWALALMSMPEPDNRRVAVSGAFWGMACAFKISNALSLPLLLVWWWRGPGLTFPLCRGWALGFGATAGFGLAYAPWGWQLWVQTGNPFFPFFQSVFGG
;
A
#
# COMPACT_ATOMS: atom_id res chain seq x y z
N MET A 1 12.35 -30.48 -7.85
CA MET A 1 11.84 -29.55 -8.87
C MET A 1 10.47 -29.07 -8.40
N GLY A 2 10.39 -27.85 -7.88
CA GLY A 2 9.17 -27.33 -7.27
C GLY A 2 8.18 -26.88 -8.34
N VAL A 3 7.10 -27.64 -8.52
CA VAL A 3 5.93 -27.17 -9.28
C VAL A 3 5.24 -26.11 -8.44
N TRP A 4 4.89 -24.97 -9.03
CA TRP A 4 4.06 -23.97 -8.36
C TRP A 4 2.70 -24.61 -8.05
N GLY A 5 2.47 -25.01 -6.81
CA GLY A 5 1.13 -25.29 -6.32
C GLY A 5 0.38 -23.97 -6.20
N LEU A 6 -0.20 -23.49 -7.29
CA LEU A 6 -1.01 -22.28 -7.25
C LEU A 6 -2.31 -22.60 -6.52
N SER A 7 -2.52 -21.94 -5.38
CA SER A 7 -3.80 -22.00 -4.68
C SER A 7 -4.90 -21.38 -5.54
N TRP A 8 -6.16 -21.68 -5.20
CA TRP A 8 -7.30 -20.99 -5.82
C TRP A 8 -7.15 -19.47 -5.69
N ASP A 9 -6.71 -19.00 -4.52
CA ASP A 9 -6.42 -17.59 -4.26
C ASP A 9 -5.36 -17.07 -5.24
N ALA A 10 -4.23 -17.77 -5.40
CA ALA A 10 -3.16 -17.40 -6.32
C ALA A 10 -3.64 -17.27 -7.78
N LEU A 11 -4.43 -18.22 -8.27
CA LEU A 11 -4.95 -18.19 -9.64
C LEU A 11 -5.92 -17.02 -9.87
N ASN A 12 -6.88 -16.82 -8.94
CA ASN A 12 -7.96 -15.85 -9.14
C ASN A 12 -7.56 -14.42 -8.76
N HIS A 13 -6.73 -14.23 -7.74
CA HIS A 13 -6.37 -12.87 -7.32
C HIS A 13 -5.06 -12.42 -7.95
N HIS A 14 -4.08 -13.30 -8.12
CA HIS A 14 -2.71 -12.87 -8.42
C HIS A 14 -2.40 -12.99 -9.91
N VAL A 15 -2.84 -14.08 -10.54
CA VAL A 15 -2.71 -14.25 -11.99
C VAL A 15 -3.84 -13.53 -12.72
N TYR A 16 -5.10 -13.82 -12.37
CA TYR A 16 -6.24 -13.26 -13.11
C TYR A 16 -6.34 -11.73 -12.97
N LEU A 17 -6.31 -11.14 -11.76
CA LEU A 17 -6.39 -9.68 -11.64
C LEU A 17 -5.15 -8.99 -12.25
N GLY A 18 -3.98 -9.62 -12.16
CA GLY A 18 -2.78 -9.11 -12.83
C GLY A 18 -2.94 -9.09 -14.35
N PHE A 19 -3.45 -10.17 -14.95
CA PHE A 19 -3.80 -10.22 -16.38
C PHE A 19 -4.88 -9.19 -16.75
N PHE A 20 -5.93 -9.11 -15.93
CA PHE A 20 -7.07 -8.22 -16.10
C PHE A 20 -6.64 -6.74 -16.12
N SER A 21 -5.63 -6.40 -15.32
CA SER A 21 -5.09 -5.03 -15.28
C SER A 21 -4.45 -4.59 -16.61
N GLU A 22 -3.97 -5.53 -17.45
CA GLU A 22 -3.46 -5.24 -18.79
C GLU A 22 -4.54 -5.36 -19.87
N SER A 23 -5.40 -6.37 -19.73
CA SER A 23 -6.40 -6.75 -20.74
C SER A 23 -7.77 -6.95 -20.09
N PRO A 24 -8.51 -5.87 -19.78
CA PRO A 24 -9.85 -5.99 -19.21
C PRO A 24 -10.79 -6.73 -20.16
N ARG A 25 -11.45 -7.77 -19.67
CA ARG A 25 -12.35 -8.66 -20.44
C ARG A 25 -13.78 -8.65 -19.90
N TRP A 26 -14.29 -7.46 -19.58
CA TRP A 26 -15.62 -7.24 -19.01
C TRP A 26 -16.77 -7.95 -19.76
N HIS A 27 -16.64 -8.13 -21.07
CA HIS A 27 -17.66 -8.75 -21.93
C HIS A 27 -17.56 -10.29 -22.03
N LEU A 28 -16.50 -10.90 -21.49
CA LEU A 28 -16.25 -12.34 -21.55
C LEU A 28 -16.30 -12.96 -20.16
N ASP A 29 -15.63 -12.34 -19.20
CA ASP A 29 -15.39 -12.91 -17.89
C ASP A 29 -16.48 -12.46 -16.91
N VAL A 30 -17.45 -13.32 -16.65
CA VAL A 30 -18.49 -13.06 -15.64
C VAL A 30 -17.95 -13.45 -14.27
N ASN A 31 -17.54 -12.45 -13.48
CA ASN A 31 -17.18 -12.62 -12.07
C ASN A 31 -16.09 -13.69 -11.82
N ALA A 32 -15.07 -13.73 -12.71
CA ALA A 32 -14.07 -14.80 -12.73
C ALA A 32 -13.29 -14.97 -11.42
N ALA A 33 -13.11 -13.90 -10.65
CA ALA A 33 -12.50 -13.92 -9.31
C ALA A 33 -13.51 -13.60 -8.19
N SER A 34 -14.79 -13.89 -8.41
CA SER A 34 -15.89 -13.50 -7.51
C SER A 34 -15.83 -12.00 -7.20
N ILE A 35 -16.25 -11.58 -6.01
CA ILE A 35 -16.23 -10.17 -5.58
C ILE A 35 -14.85 -9.50 -5.71
N GLN A 36 -13.76 -10.28 -5.79
CA GLN A 36 -12.42 -9.74 -5.96
C GLN A 36 -12.13 -9.23 -7.37
N SER A 37 -12.93 -9.60 -8.37
CA SER A 37 -12.88 -9.01 -9.73
C SER A 37 -13.02 -7.49 -9.74
N TRP A 38 -13.61 -6.92 -8.68
CA TRP A 38 -13.87 -5.48 -8.56
C TRP A 38 -12.83 -4.74 -7.72
N GLN A 39 -11.88 -5.46 -7.10
CA GLN A 39 -10.78 -4.86 -6.36
C GLN A 39 -9.75 -4.22 -7.29
N TYR A 40 -8.97 -3.29 -6.74
CA TYR A 40 -7.92 -2.57 -7.44
C TYR A 40 -6.85 -3.55 -7.99
N PRO A 41 -6.79 -3.79 -9.32
CA PRO A 41 -6.08 -4.95 -9.85
C PRO A 41 -4.58 -4.69 -10.07
N TYR A 42 -4.17 -3.42 -10.14
CA TYR A 42 -2.83 -3.04 -10.56
C TYR A 42 -1.71 -3.49 -9.60
N LEU A 43 -2.03 -3.82 -8.34
CA LEU A 43 -1.05 -4.36 -7.41
C LEU A 43 -0.64 -5.80 -7.72
N TYR A 44 -1.47 -6.53 -8.46
CA TYR A 44 -1.19 -7.91 -8.87
C TYR A 44 -0.37 -7.98 -10.16
N TRP A 45 -0.30 -6.88 -10.91
CA TRP A 45 0.42 -6.81 -12.19
C TRP A 45 1.89 -7.24 -12.08
N PRO A 46 2.70 -6.78 -11.10
CA PRO A 46 4.11 -7.17 -11.03
C PRO A 46 4.32 -8.69 -10.86
N VAL A 47 3.51 -9.32 -10.00
CA VAL A 47 3.55 -10.77 -9.79
C VAL A 47 3.14 -11.49 -11.06
N PHE A 48 2.06 -11.05 -11.71
CA PHE A 48 1.61 -11.63 -12.97
C PHE A 48 2.71 -11.59 -14.05
N ARG A 49 3.38 -10.46 -14.24
CA ARG A 49 4.51 -10.37 -15.19
C ARG A 49 5.66 -11.31 -14.82
N LEU A 50 5.93 -11.46 -13.54
CA LEU A 50 6.97 -12.37 -13.05
C LEU A 50 6.66 -13.83 -13.42
N THR A 51 5.39 -14.23 -13.39
CA THR A 51 4.96 -15.60 -13.79
C THR A 51 5.11 -15.88 -15.29
N GLN A 52 5.25 -14.84 -16.13
CA GLN A 52 5.44 -14.98 -17.57
C GLN A 52 6.91 -15.11 -17.97
N LEU A 53 7.85 -14.84 -17.06
CA LEU A 53 9.27 -14.96 -17.35
C LEU A 53 9.67 -16.44 -17.40
N PRO A 54 10.62 -16.84 -18.26
CA PRO A 54 11.12 -18.21 -18.36
C PRO A 54 12.10 -18.54 -17.21
N ILE A 55 11.65 -18.37 -15.97
CA ILE A 55 12.42 -18.61 -14.74
C ILE A 55 11.70 -19.62 -13.86
N ASP A 56 12.45 -20.32 -13.02
CA ASP A 56 11.86 -21.25 -12.05
C ASP A 56 11.18 -20.50 -10.88
N GLY A 57 10.35 -21.22 -10.13
CA GLY A 57 9.56 -20.62 -9.05
C GLY A 57 10.36 -20.12 -7.85
N ALA A 58 11.50 -20.73 -7.55
CA ALA A 58 12.35 -20.24 -6.46
C ALA A 58 12.99 -18.91 -6.84
N THR A 59 13.47 -18.80 -8.08
CA THR A 59 14.02 -17.56 -8.63
C THR A 59 12.98 -16.44 -8.66
N ALA A 60 11.76 -16.73 -9.11
CA ALA A 60 10.65 -15.76 -9.09
C ALA A 60 10.29 -15.36 -7.65
N GLY A 61 10.12 -16.31 -6.72
CA GLY A 61 9.82 -16.00 -5.33
C GLY A 61 10.88 -15.12 -4.67
N ALA A 62 12.16 -15.42 -4.91
CA ALA A 62 13.28 -14.60 -4.44
C ALA A 62 13.26 -13.20 -5.04
N ALA A 63 13.02 -13.07 -6.35
CA ALA A 63 12.92 -11.77 -7.02
C ALA A 63 11.77 -10.93 -6.46
N TRP A 64 10.60 -11.55 -6.22
CA TRP A 64 9.45 -10.88 -5.62
C TRP A 64 9.74 -10.41 -4.18
N ALA A 65 10.34 -11.27 -3.37
CA ALA A 65 10.71 -10.92 -2.00
C ALA A 65 11.73 -9.77 -1.95
N ILE A 66 12.75 -9.81 -2.81
CA ILE A 66 13.74 -8.72 -2.95
C ILE A 66 13.05 -7.43 -3.36
N PHE A 67 12.17 -7.48 -4.36
CA PHE A 67 11.43 -6.31 -4.82
C PHE A 67 10.62 -5.67 -3.68
N LEU A 68 9.85 -6.47 -2.93
CA LEU A 68 9.08 -5.98 -1.78
C LEU A 68 9.98 -5.37 -0.70
N CYS A 69 11.08 -6.05 -0.35
CA CYS A 69 12.06 -5.53 0.61
C CYS A 69 12.66 -4.19 0.15
N CYS A 70 13.02 -4.06 -1.13
CA CYS A 70 13.55 -2.81 -1.70
C CYS A 70 12.56 -1.64 -1.59
N LEU A 71 11.26 -1.91 -1.61
CA LEU A 71 10.22 -0.88 -1.44
C LEU A 71 9.96 -0.55 0.04
N MET A 72 10.03 -1.53 0.93
CA MET A 72 9.71 -1.36 2.35
C MET A 72 10.89 -0.85 3.19
N VAL A 73 12.13 -1.24 2.87
CA VAL A 73 13.33 -0.86 3.65
C VAL A 73 13.54 0.66 3.71
N PRO A 74 13.45 1.43 2.61
CA PRO A 74 13.70 2.87 2.66
C PRO A 74 12.78 3.65 3.61
N PRO A 75 11.44 3.53 3.55
CA PRO A 75 10.58 4.24 4.50
C PRO A 75 10.77 3.74 5.93
N LEU A 76 11.02 2.44 6.16
CA LEU A 76 11.36 1.93 7.49
C LEU A 76 12.63 2.57 8.05
N TRP A 77 13.67 2.74 7.23
CA TRP A 77 14.90 3.42 7.63
C TRP A 77 14.65 4.88 8.01
N VAL A 78 13.79 5.58 7.27
CA VAL A 78 13.43 6.97 7.61
C VAL A 78 12.62 7.04 8.91
N ILE A 79 11.73 6.07 9.16
CA ILE A 79 11.01 5.94 10.43
C ILE A 79 12.01 5.78 11.58
N THR A 80 12.95 4.83 11.48
CA THR A 80 13.94 4.60 12.55
C THR A 80 14.86 5.81 12.74
N TYR A 81 15.19 6.54 11.66
CA TYR A 81 15.94 7.78 11.77
C TYR A 81 15.23 8.85 12.62
N GLY A 82 13.92 9.01 12.42
CA GLY A 82 13.10 9.97 13.16
C GLY A 82 12.82 9.56 14.62
N LEU A 83 12.69 8.26 14.88
CA LEU A 83 12.34 7.73 16.21
C LEU A 83 13.55 7.40 17.09
N LEU A 84 14.71 7.09 16.51
CA LEU A 84 15.94 6.71 17.21
C LEU A 84 17.04 7.75 16.93
N PRO A 85 17.11 8.85 17.71
CA PRO A 85 18.16 9.86 17.57
C PRO A 85 19.52 9.32 18.01
N ALA A 86 20.60 9.77 17.35
CA ALA A 86 21.96 9.32 17.65
C ALA A 86 22.49 9.97 18.94
N GLN A 87 22.37 9.27 20.08
CA GLN A 87 22.78 9.81 21.38
C GLN A 87 24.22 9.46 21.78
N ALA A 88 24.72 8.29 21.38
CA ALA A 88 25.97 7.72 21.89
C ALA A 88 27.06 7.45 20.81
N GLY A 89 26.84 7.92 19.58
CA GLY A 89 27.80 7.86 18.47
C GLY A 89 27.21 7.33 17.16
N VAL A 90 27.87 7.62 16.04
CA VAL A 90 27.37 7.28 14.69
C VAL A 90 27.19 5.77 14.50
N TRP A 91 28.18 4.96 14.92
CA TRP A 91 28.14 3.51 14.76
C TRP A 91 27.02 2.86 15.58
N GLN A 92 26.83 3.31 16.82
CA GLN A 92 25.74 2.82 17.66
C GLN A 92 24.38 3.17 17.04
N ALA A 93 24.20 4.40 16.55
CA ALA A 93 22.96 4.82 15.90
C ALA A 93 22.67 4.01 14.63
N VAL A 94 23.69 3.72 13.82
CA VAL A 94 23.55 2.86 12.64
C VAL A 94 23.14 1.45 13.04
N TRP A 95 23.75 0.88 14.08
CA TRP A 95 23.38 -0.45 14.58
C TRP A 95 21.96 -0.51 15.10
N GLU A 96 21.55 0.43 15.97
CA GLU A 96 20.20 0.49 16.53
C GLU A 96 19.14 0.62 15.45
N ARG A 97 19.36 1.50 14.47
CA ARG A 97 18.44 1.69 13.34
C ARG A 97 18.38 0.47 12.42
N SER A 98 19.52 -0.17 12.17
CA SER A 98 19.59 -1.40 11.36
C SER A 98 18.86 -2.55 12.06
N ALA A 99 19.05 -2.71 13.37
CA ALA A 99 18.34 -3.69 14.18
C ALA A 99 16.84 -3.42 14.21
N ALA A 100 16.42 -2.16 14.38
CA ALA A 100 15.00 -1.79 14.37
C ALA A 100 14.34 -2.04 13.00
N CYS A 101 15.02 -1.71 11.90
CA CYS A 101 14.55 -2.05 10.54
C CYS A 101 14.43 -3.57 10.35
N ALA A 102 15.45 -4.34 10.80
CA ALA A 102 15.42 -5.79 10.73
C ALA A 102 14.26 -6.36 11.54
N LEU A 103 14.01 -5.89 12.77
CA LEU A 103 12.87 -6.31 13.59
C LEU A 103 11.52 -6.01 12.93
N GLY A 104 11.39 -4.87 12.25
CA GLY A 104 10.19 -4.54 11.48
C GLY A 104 9.92 -5.53 10.34
N LEU A 105 10.96 -5.89 9.59
CA LEU A 105 10.87 -6.81 8.45
C LEU A 105 10.80 -8.29 8.85
N LEU A 106 11.41 -8.67 9.97
CA LEU A 106 11.47 -10.03 10.49
C LEU A 106 10.26 -10.38 11.38
N SER A 107 9.25 -9.51 11.46
CA SER A 107 8.00 -9.88 12.11
C SER A 107 7.37 -11.07 11.38
N LEU A 108 6.78 -12.02 12.14
CA LEU A 108 6.18 -13.23 11.57
C LEU A 108 5.12 -12.93 10.51
N VAL A 109 4.40 -11.82 10.67
CA VAL A 109 3.37 -11.36 9.72
C VAL A 109 4.00 -10.89 8.40
N VAL A 110 5.09 -10.13 8.46
CA VAL A 110 5.77 -9.67 7.24
C VAL A 110 6.46 -10.83 6.53
N LEU A 111 7.14 -11.71 7.28
CA LEU A 111 7.79 -12.90 6.72
C LEU A 111 6.79 -13.85 6.06
N SER A 112 5.63 -14.08 6.69
CA SER A 112 4.59 -14.91 6.08
C SER A 112 4.01 -14.27 4.82
N ALA A 113 3.81 -12.94 4.82
CA ALA A 113 3.29 -12.24 3.66
C ALA A 113 4.28 -12.21 2.47
N ILE A 114 5.57 -11.97 2.73
CA ILE A 114 6.63 -11.98 1.70
C ILE A 114 6.82 -13.38 1.08
N GLY A 115 6.57 -14.44 1.85
CA GLY A 115 6.56 -15.82 1.36
C GLY A 115 5.38 -16.17 0.45
N THR A 116 4.46 -15.23 0.22
CA THR A 116 3.29 -15.40 -0.65
C THR A 116 3.32 -14.41 -1.81
N THR A 117 2.39 -14.58 -2.74
CA THR A 117 2.15 -13.61 -3.81
C THR A 117 1.23 -12.45 -3.38
N ALA A 118 0.81 -12.40 -2.11
CA ALA A 118 -0.16 -11.42 -1.62
C ALA A 118 0.31 -9.98 -1.85
N ASN A 119 -0.64 -9.11 -2.18
CA ASN A 119 -0.39 -7.70 -2.42
C ASN A 119 -0.32 -6.87 -1.13
N ASP A 120 -0.53 -7.47 0.04
CA ASP A 120 -0.51 -6.79 1.35
C ASP A 120 0.79 -5.98 1.56
N PRO A 121 2.01 -6.56 1.41
CA PRO A 121 3.25 -5.81 1.60
C PRO A 121 3.44 -4.69 0.59
N LEU A 122 2.94 -4.84 -0.64
CA LEU A 122 3.00 -3.79 -1.65
C LEU A 122 2.00 -2.65 -1.35
N SER A 123 0.79 -3.01 -0.91
CA SER A 123 -0.29 -2.06 -0.62
C SER A 123 0.05 -1.11 0.53
N VAL A 124 0.90 -1.55 1.48
CA VAL A 124 1.28 -0.77 2.66
C VAL A 124 2.48 0.15 2.43
N VAL A 125 3.21 0.02 1.31
CA VAL A 125 4.39 0.86 1.02
C VAL A 125 4.09 2.37 1.09
N PRO A 126 2.99 2.89 0.50
CA PRO A 126 2.65 4.30 0.66
C PRO A 126 2.37 4.65 2.12
N LEU A 127 1.69 3.78 2.88
CA LEU A 127 1.46 4.01 4.31
C LEU A 127 2.76 4.12 5.10
N LEU A 128 3.77 3.28 4.80
CA LEU A 128 5.10 3.39 5.42
C LEU A 128 5.75 4.74 5.12
N TRP A 129 5.60 5.27 3.90
CA TRP A 129 6.06 6.63 3.57
C TRP A 129 5.27 7.72 4.31
N ALA A 130 3.97 7.55 4.50
CA ALA A 130 3.18 8.46 5.33
C ALA A 130 3.73 8.48 6.76
N LEU A 131 3.99 7.32 7.38
CA LEU A 131 4.58 7.19 8.71
C LEU A 131 6.01 7.73 8.80
N ALA A 132 6.82 7.55 7.76
CA ALA A 132 8.17 8.11 7.65
C ALA A 132 8.17 9.64 7.70
N LEU A 133 7.15 10.29 7.15
CA LEU A 133 6.97 11.74 7.28
C LEU A 133 6.48 12.13 8.67
N MET A 134 5.69 11.28 9.32
CA MET A 134 5.19 11.51 10.68
C MET A 134 6.26 11.36 11.76
N SER A 135 7.28 10.56 11.52
CA SER A 135 8.40 10.36 12.47
C SER A 135 9.28 11.60 12.61
N MET A 136 9.15 12.58 11.72
CA MET A 136 9.95 13.81 11.74
C MET A 136 9.45 14.80 12.81
N PRO A 137 10.34 15.66 13.37
CA PRO A 137 10.10 16.36 14.63
C PRO A 137 8.91 17.34 14.62
N GLU A 138 8.65 18.00 13.49
CA GLU A 138 7.60 19.01 13.37
C GLU A 138 6.72 18.82 12.12
N PRO A 139 5.40 18.67 12.27
CA PRO A 139 4.43 18.64 11.18
C PRO A 139 4.16 20.03 10.59
N ASP A 140 4.70 20.30 9.40
CA ASP A 140 4.33 21.46 8.56
C ASP A 140 3.21 21.12 7.56
N ASN A 141 2.53 22.13 7.00
CA ASN A 141 1.41 21.94 6.07
C ASN A 141 1.77 21.06 4.87
N ARG A 142 2.99 21.20 4.33
CA ARG A 142 3.43 20.46 3.15
C ARG A 142 3.64 18.99 3.49
N ARG A 143 4.33 18.69 4.59
CA ARG A 143 4.54 17.32 5.08
C ARG A 143 3.21 16.64 5.40
N VAL A 144 2.30 17.36 6.03
CA VAL A 144 0.97 16.86 6.35
C VAL A 144 0.18 16.54 5.07
N ALA A 145 0.24 17.40 4.06
CA ALA A 145 -0.37 17.11 2.75
C ALA A 145 0.26 15.91 2.05
N VAL A 146 1.60 15.81 2.01
CA VAL A 146 2.29 14.68 1.36
C VAL A 146 2.05 13.37 2.10
N SER A 147 2.06 13.39 3.44
CA SER A 147 1.72 12.23 4.28
C SER A 147 0.27 11.80 4.06
N GLY A 148 -0.65 12.76 3.99
CA GLY A 148 -2.04 12.52 3.58
C GLY A 148 -2.12 11.85 2.21
N ALA A 149 -1.41 12.35 1.20
CA ALA A 149 -1.42 11.77 -0.15
C ALA A 149 -0.92 10.33 -0.19
N PHE A 150 0.16 10.03 0.53
CA PHE A 150 0.64 8.66 0.67
C PHE A 150 -0.37 7.74 1.37
N TRP A 151 -1.03 8.22 2.43
CA TRP A 151 -2.09 7.48 3.11
C TRP A 151 -3.32 7.25 2.22
N GLY A 152 -3.74 8.27 1.47
CA GLY A 152 -4.85 8.16 0.51
C GLY A 152 -4.56 7.14 -0.58
N MET A 153 -3.33 7.14 -1.12
CA MET A 153 -2.86 6.11 -2.06
C MET A 153 -2.88 4.71 -1.42
N ALA A 154 -2.45 4.56 -0.17
CA ALA A 154 -2.54 3.28 0.54
C ALA A 154 -3.99 2.80 0.68
N CYS A 155 -4.94 3.71 0.92
CA CYS A 155 -6.36 3.37 1.00
C CYS A 155 -6.95 2.97 -0.36
N ALA A 156 -6.51 3.61 -1.44
CA ALA A 156 -6.88 3.21 -2.81
C ALA A 156 -6.38 1.80 -3.16
N PHE A 157 -5.16 1.49 -2.71
CA PHE A 157 -4.55 0.17 -2.87
C PHE A 157 -5.28 -0.90 -2.05
N LYS A 158 -5.65 -0.58 -0.80
CA LYS A 158 -6.42 -1.47 0.06
C LYS A 158 -7.19 -0.68 1.11
N ILE A 159 -8.51 -0.81 1.12
CA ILE A 159 -9.41 -0.05 2.03
C ILE A 159 -9.06 -0.33 3.51
N SER A 160 -8.55 -1.51 3.86
CA SER A 160 -8.12 -1.82 5.24
C SER A 160 -7.02 -0.89 5.76
N ASN A 161 -6.25 -0.23 4.90
CA ASN A 161 -5.28 0.78 5.32
C ASN A 161 -5.95 2.02 5.95
N ALA A 162 -7.24 2.25 5.70
CA ALA A 162 -8.00 3.33 6.34
C ALA A 162 -8.09 3.17 7.87
N LEU A 163 -7.86 1.96 8.41
CA LEU A 163 -7.78 1.71 9.85
C LEU A 163 -6.64 2.48 10.54
N SER A 164 -5.66 2.99 9.77
CA SER A 164 -4.59 3.85 10.30
C SER A 164 -5.00 5.32 10.49
N LEU A 165 -6.23 5.72 10.13
CA LEU A 165 -6.73 7.08 10.29
C LEU A 165 -6.51 7.68 11.70
N PRO A 166 -6.74 6.94 12.81
CA PRO A 166 -6.49 7.50 14.15
C PRO A 166 -5.05 8.00 14.35
N LEU A 167 -4.05 7.33 13.77
CA LEU A 167 -2.66 7.74 13.84
C LEU A 167 -2.43 9.09 13.15
N LEU A 168 -3.05 9.28 11.98
CA LEU A 168 -2.99 10.54 11.23
C LEU A 168 -3.63 11.67 12.03
N LEU A 169 -4.78 11.42 12.67
CA LEU A 169 -5.50 12.43 13.45
C LEU A 169 -4.70 12.86 14.69
N VAL A 170 -4.09 11.91 15.39
CA VAL A 170 -3.21 12.19 16.54
C VAL A 170 -2.00 13.01 16.09
N TRP A 171 -1.36 12.63 14.99
CA TRP A 171 -0.20 13.36 14.46
C TRP A 171 -0.55 14.77 13.98
N TRP A 172 -1.69 14.93 13.31
CA TRP A 172 -2.21 16.23 12.89
C TRP A 172 -2.42 17.19 14.07
N TRP A 173 -2.90 16.67 15.20
CA TRP A 173 -3.12 17.47 16.41
C TRP A 173 -1.80 17.91 17.08
N ARG A 174 -0.68 17.22 16.83
CA ARG A 174 0.62 17.55 17.44
C ARG A 174 1.05 18.98 17.06
N GLY A 175 1.33 19.84 18.03
CA GLY A 175 1.84 21.19 17.78
C GLY A 175 2.01 22.02 19.06
N PRO A 176 2.65 23.20 18.98
CA PRO A 176 2.85 24.08 20.12
C PRO A 176 1.55 24.80 20.48
N GLY A 177 0.76 24.21 21.38
CA GLY A 177 -0.44 24.84 21.95
C GLY A 177 -1.72 24.02 21.83
N LEU A 178 -2.81 24.56 22.39
CA LEU A 178 -4.13 23.92 22.41
C LEU A 178 -5.03 24.36 21.24
N THR A 179 -4.51 25.16 20.31
CA THR A 179 -5.29 25.66 19.16
C THR A 179 -5.47 24.57 18.12
N PHE A 180 -6.72 24.39 17.67
CA PHE A 180 -7.06 23.44 16.63
C PHE A 180 -6.35 23.79 15.30
N PRO A 181 -5.50 22.90 14.74
CA PRO A 181 -4.68 23.24 13.59
C PRO A 181 -5.42 23.08 12.25
N LEU A 182 -6.39 23.97 12.01
CA LEU A 182 -7.32 23.88 10.88
C LEU A 182 -6.63 23.84 9.50
N CYS A 183 -5.64 24.70 9.25
CA CYS A 183 -4.91 24.71 7.98
C CYS A 183 -4.18 23.39 7.70
N ARG A 184 -3.62 22.77 8.74
CA ARG A 184 -2.99 21.44 8.63
C ARG A 184 -4.03 20.36 8.38
N GLY A 185 -5.24 20.51 8.95
CA GLY A 185 -6.35 19.58 8.72
C GLY A 185 -6.81 19.61 7.26
N TRP A 186 -6.94 20.81 6.69
CA TRP A 186 -7.22 20.97 5.27
C TRP A 186 -6.10 20.42 4.38
N ALA A 187 -4.84 20.68 4.75
CA ALA A 187 -3.70 20.12 4.03
C ALA A 187 -3.72 18.58 4.04
N LEU A 188 -4.02 17.96 5.19
CA LEU A 188 -4.14 16.51 5.33
C LEU A 188 -5.27 15.95 4.46
N GLY A 189 -6.47 16.53 4.58
CA GLY A 189 -7.65 16.09 3.85
C GLY A 189 -7.51 16.24 2.35
N PHE A 190 -6.95 17.37 1.88
CA PHE A 190 -6.67 17.59 0.47
C PHE A 190 -5.61 16.61 -0.03
N GLY A 191 -4.53 16.42 0.72
CA GLY A 191 -3.50 15.43 0.42
C GLY A 191 -4.09 14.04 0.25
N ALA A 192 -4.83 13.56 1.26
CA ALA A 192 -5.48 12.25 1.23
C ALA A 192 -6.43 12.06 0.05
N THR A 193 -7.28 13.04 -0.22
CA THR A 193 -8.22 12.99 -1.34
C THR A 193 -7.49 12.97 -2.67
N ALA A 194 -6.44 13.80 -2.83
CA ALA A 194 -5.63 13.84 -4.04
C ALA A 194 -4.86 12.53 -4.26
N GLY A 195 -4.22 11.98 -3.22
CA GLY A 195 -3.48 10.73 -3.30
C GLY A 195 -4.38 9.53 -3.62
N PHE A 196 -5.55 9.45 -2.98
CA PHE A 196 -6.56 8.43 -3.29
C PHE A 196 -7.06 8.59 -4.73
N GLY A 197 -7.47 9.80 -5.12
CA GLY A 197 -8.00 10.08 -6.44
C GLY A 197 -7.00 9.76 -7.55
N LEU A 198 -5.74 10.19 -7.42
CA LEU A 198 -4.71 9.93 -8.42
C LEU A 198 -4.41 8.43 -8.58
N ALA A 199 -4.39 7.68 -7.48
CA ALA A 199 -4.14 6.24 -7.53
C ALA A 199 -5.36 5.47 -8.04
N TYR A 200 -6.56 5.79 -7.55
CA TYR A 200 -7.78 5.03 -7.80
C TYR A 200 -8.51 5.40 -9.09
N ALA A 201 -8.40 6.64 -9.56
CA ALA A 201 -9.21 7.14 -10.68
C ALA A 201 -9.17 6.27 -11.93
N PRO A 202 -8.03 5.72 -12.40
CA PRO A 202 -8.01 4.84 -13.57
C PRO A 202 -8.88 3.59 -13.41
N TRP A 203 -8.94 3.04 -12.18
CA TRP A 203 -9.77 1.88 -11.87
C TRP A 203 -11.23 2.27 -11.65
N GLY A 204 -11.48 3.27 -10.80
CA GLY A 204 -12.83 3.75 -10.51
C GLY A 204 -13.58 4.21 -11.76
N TRP A 205 -12.87 4.80 -12.73
CA TRP A 205 -13.46 5.17 -14.03
C TRP A 205 -13.88 3.95 -14.85
N GLN A 206 -13.08 2.88 -14.87
CA GLN A 206 -13.48 1.64 -15.55
C GLN A 206 -14.72 1.02 -14.89
N LEU A 207 -14.75 0.97 -13.56
CA LEU A 207 -15.92 0.48 -12.82
C LEU A 207 -17.16 1.32 -13.09
N TRP A 208 -17.01 2.65 -13.14
CA TRP A 208 -18.09 3.57 -13.50
C TRP A 208 -18.67 3.26 -14.88
N VAL A 209 -17.82 3.10 -15.90
CA VAL A 209 -18.26 2.80 -17.27
C VAL A 209 -18.99 1.46 -17.36
N GLN A 210 -18.56 0.46 -16.59
CA GLN A 210 -19.13 -0.90 -16.65
C GLN A 210 -20.36 -1.10 -15.79
N THR A 211 -20.47 -0.41 -14.66
CA THR A 211 -21.49 -0.70 -13.64
C THR A 211 -22.29 0.52 -13.19
N GLY A 212 -21.92 1.72 -13.63
CA GLY A 212 -22.48 2.99 -13.10
C GLY A 212 -22.00 3.33 -11.68
N ASN A 213 -21.11 2.52 -11.09
CA ASN A 213 -20.67 2.67 -9.71
C ASN A 213 -19.13 2.54 -9.62
N PRO A 214 -18.41 3.57 -9.15
CA PRO A 214 -16.96 3.53 -9.13
C PRO A 214 -16.41 2.67 -7.99
N PHE A 215 -17.26 2.20 -7.08
CA PHE A 215 -16.92 1.36 -5.91
C PHE A 215 -17.70 0.04 -5.90
N PHE A 216 -18.17 -0.41 -7.06
CA PHE A 216 -18.95 -1.65 -7.17
C PHE A 216 -18.25 -2.84 -6.49
N PRO A 217 -18.98 -3.74 -5.79
CA PRO A 217 -20.43 -3.77 -5.59
C PRO A 217 -20.92 -2.97 -4.38
N PHE A 218 -20.07 -2.15 -3.75
CA PHE A 218 -20.43 -1.37 -2.56
C PHE A 218 -21.17 -0.08 -2.95
N PHE A 219 -21.90 0.54 -2.01
CA PHE A 219 -22.57 1.82 -2.22
C PHE A 219 -23.61 1.87 -3.37
N GLN A 220 -24.25 0.75 -3.71
CA GLN A 220 -25.29 0.70 -4.74
C GLN A 220 -26.42 1.73 -4.51
N SER A 221 -26.83 1.92 -3.24
CA SER A 221 -27.87 2.90 -2.88
C SER A 221 -27.48 4.36 -3.14
N VAL A 222 -26.19 4.65 -3.29
CA VAL A 222 -25.67 6.01 -3.52
C VAL A 222 -25.50 6.26 -5.02
N PHE A 223 -24.96 5.28 -5.75
CA PHE A 223 -24.61 5.46 -7.17
C PHE A 223 -25.68 4.94 -8.14
N GLY A 224 -26.68 4.20 -7.67
CA GLY A 224 -27.84 3.80 -8.47
C GLY A 224 -27.45 2.89 -9.64
N GLY A 225 -26.95 1.70 -9.33
CA GLY A 225 -26.77 0.59 -10.27
C GLY A 225 -27.78 -0.51 -10.03
#